data_AF-A0A6M2D925-F1
#
_entry.id   AF-A0A6M2D925-F1
#
_cell.length_a   1.000
_cell.length_b   1.000
_cell.length_c   1.000
_cell.angle_alpha   90.00
_cell.angle_beta   90.00
_cell.angle_gamma   90.00
#
_symmetry.space_group_name_H-M   'P 1'
#
loop_
_entity.id
_entity.type
_entity.pdbx_description
1 polymer ?
#
loop_
_entity_poly.entity_id
_entity_poly.type
_entity_poly.pdbx_seq_one_letter_code
_entity_poly.pdbx_strand_id
1 'polypeptide(L)'
;GSHYFNKCWSHAASHVTSPPLNPDPTTPSRLMDLLGCGDLHVTGSQHCTFTTAQRAVGANDFTKIPHGVNGVEERMLVIWEKGVMTGKMDACRFVAVTSTNAAKLFNIYPKKGRIQAGSDADIVIWDPKKLTTISKKSHNSSADFNIFEGMQVRGGPQYVISGGHVVLDEGQLKVSQGSGRFVALPPFSPHTFSSLFERERSSQHLKVNRDGYDGPVEDVMVNGGDGSTPLKNHSTPQRGQESPFSPSEFHTRGPTRSGVRNQQDSSFSLSGAQIDDSQGTRSGIRVHNPPGGRSSGIW
;
A
#
# COMPACT_ATOMS: atom_id res chain seq x y z
N GLY A 1 12.60 -1.63 18.75
CA GLY A 1 12.40 -0.21 19.07
C GLY A 1 13.36 0.35 20.10
N SER A 2 14.02 -0.48 20.93
CA SER A 2 14.99 -0.01 21.94
C SER A 2 16.10 0.90 21.39
N HIS A 3 16.45 0.77 20.11
CA HIS A 3 17.41 1.65 19.43
C HIS A 3 17.04 3.14 19.45
N TYR A 4 15.76 3.51 19.59
CA TYR A 4 15.34 4.91 19.75
C TYR A 4 15.89 5.58 21.02
N PHE A 5 16.25 4.77 22.02
CA PHE A 5 16.78 5.24 23.30
C PHE A 5 18.31 5.16 23.37
N ASN A 6 18.99 4.94 22.24
CA ASN A 6 20.45 4.96 22.21
C ASN A 6 20.97 6.37 22.54
N LYS A 7 22.01 6.46 23.38
CA LYS A 7 22.64 7.75 23.77
C LYS A 7 23.21 8.51 22.56
N CYS A 8 23.63 7.79 21.53
CA CYS A 8 24.08 8.36 20.28
C CYS A 8 22.87 8.77 19.43
N TRP A 9 22.63 10.07 19.30
CA TRP A 9 21.49 10.61 18.56
C TRP A 9 21.42 10.08 17.12
N SER A 10 22.55 9.99 16.41
CA SER A 10 22.57 9.50 15.03
C SER A 10 22.17 8.03 14.92
N HIS A 11 22.52 7.19 15.91
CA HIS A 11 22.05 5.81 16.00
C HIS A 11 20.53 5.76 16.16
N ALA A 12 19.99 6.54 17.11
CA ALA A 12 18.55 6.58 17.38
C ALA A 12 17.77 7.09 16.17
N ALA A 13 18.19 8.20 15.57
CA ALA A 13 17.57 8.81 14.40
C ALA A 13 17.60 7.88 13.17
N SER A 14 18.62 7.03 13.03
CA SER A 14 18.74 6.09 11.92
C SER A 14 17.72 4.94 11.94
N HIS A 15 17.03 4.73 13.06
CA HIS A 15 15.96 3.75 13.19
C HIS A 15 14.55 4.35 13.00
N VAL A 16 14.44 5.67 12.83
CA VAL A 16 13.14 6.37 12.72
C VAL A 16 12.45 5.98 11.42
N THR A 17 11.27 5.41 11.55
CA THR A 17 10.43 4.91 10.45
C THR A 17 8.95 4.96 10.86
N SER A 18 8.05 4.76 9.89
CA SER A 18 6.60 4.75 10.13
C SER A 18 5.94 3.51 9.50
N PRO A 19 5.16 2.74 10.27
CA PRO A 19 5.01 2.81 11.74
C PRO A 19 6.35 2.57 12.48
N PRO A 20 6.54 3.11 13.71
CA PRO A 20 7.80 2.96 14.44
C PRO A 20 8.06 1.51 14.86
N LEU A 21 9.34 1.14 15.02
CA LEU A 21 9.72 -0.16 15.55
C LEU A 21 9.28 -0.29 17.01
N ASN A 22 8.48 -1.31 17.34
CA ASN A 22 8.00 -1.52 18.70
C ASN A 22 9.18 -1.73 19.69
N PRO A 23 9.23 -1.06 20.85
CA PRO A 23 10.25 -1.30 21.88
C PRO A 23 10.18 -2.70 22.52
N ASP A 24 9.04 -3.38 22.47
CA ASP A 24 8.88 -4.75 22.96
C ASP A 24 9.83 -5.71 22.19
N PRO A 25 10.80 -6.34 22.87
CA PRO A 25 11.79 -7.22 22.24
C PRO A 25 11.20 -8.53 21.69
N THR A 26 9.98 -8.91 22.09
CA THR A 26 9.31 -10.13 21.59
C THR A 26 8.69 -9.93 20.21
N THR A 27 8.44 -8.67 19.82
CA THR A 27 7.81 -8.28 18.54
C THR A 27 8.41 -8.99 17.32
N PRO A 28 9.73 -8.93 17.03
CA PRO A 28 10.27 -9.55 15.82
C PRO A 28 10.08 -11.07 15.79
N SER A 29 10.19 -11.74 16.94
CA SER A 29 9.94 -13.19 17.03
C SER A 29 8.48 -13.52 16.72
N ARG A 30 7.54 -12.78 17.31
CA ARG A 30 6.10 -12.98 17.11
C ARG A 30 5.69 -12.71 15.66
N LEU A 31 6.18 -11.64 15.05
CA LEU A 31 5.93 -11.35 13.63
C LEU A 31 6.46 -12.47 12.73
N MET A 32 7.62 -13.06 13.07
CA MET A 32 8.16 -14.18 12.33
C MET A 32 7.32 -15.46 12.50
N ASP A 33 6.76 -15.71 13.69
CA ASP A 33 5.81 -16.82 13.90
C ASP A 33 4.55 -16.64 13.04
N LEU A 34 3.98 -15.43 13.01
CA LEU A 34 2.83 -15.11 12.17
C LEU A 34 3.15 -15.25 10.67
N LEU A 35 4.36 -14.89 10.27
CA LEU A 35 4.84 -15.08 8.89
C LEU A 35 5.01 -16.57 8.55
N GLY A 36 5.50 -17.37 9.51
CA GLY A 36 5.67 -18.81 9.39
C GLY A 36 4.34 -19.55 9.28
N CYS A 37 3.35 -19.21 10.11
CA CYS A 37 2.08 -19.94 10.19
C CYS A 37 1.05 -19.57 9.13
N GLY A 38 1.16 -18.41 8.47
CA GLY A 38 0.19 -18.01 7.45
C GLY A 38 -0.43 -16.64 7.66
N ASP A 39 -0.51 -16.16 8.89
CA ASP A 39 -1.25 -14.93 9.24
C ASP A 39 -0.67 -13.69 8.55
N LEU A 40 0.66 -13.61 8.46
CA LEU A 40 1.37 -12.68 7.59
C LEU A 40 1.84 -13.40 6.32
N HIS A 41 1.70 -12.74 5.17
CA HIS A 41 1.79 -13.41 3.88
C HIS A 41 3.00 -13.01 3.02
N VAL A 42 3.45 -11.75 3.11
CA VAL A 42 4.47 -11.17 2.23
C VAL A 42 5.39 -10.28 3.05
N THR A 43 6.65 -10.20 2.62
CA THR A 43 7.64 -9.29 3.21
C THR A 43 8.09 -8.23 2.21
N GLY A 44 8.06 -6.96 2.64
CA GLY A 44 8.71 -5.84 1.98
C GLY A 44 9.75 -5.22 2.91
N SER A 45 10.76 -4.54 2.35
CA SER A 45 11.77 -3.83 3.15
C SER A 45 11.35 -2.41 3.52
N GLN A 46 10.40 -1.83 2.77
CA GLN A 46 10.03 -0.41 2.87
C GLN A 46 11.28 0.51 2.77
N HIS A 47 12.27 0.09 1.98
CA HIS A 47 13.57 0.74 1.86
C HIS A 47 13.41 2.20 1.43
N CYS A 48 13.84 3.09 2.30
CA CYS A 48 13.80 4.54 2.10
C CYS A 48 14.91 5.14 2.96
N THR A 49 16.06 5.41 2.36
CA THR A 49 17.27 5.72 3.13
C THR A 49 17.58 7.21 3.10
N PHE A 50 17.92 7.72 4.27
CA PHE A 50 18.46 9.07 4.47
C PHE A 50 19.81 8.97 5.16
N THR A 51 20.75 9.80 4.73
CA THR A 51 22.04 9.94 5.41
C THR A 51 21.87 10.56 6.79
N THR A 52 22.85 10.40 7.66
CA THR A 52 22.86 11.04 8.99
C THR A 52 22.69 12.55 8.87
N ALA A 53 23.33 13.18 7.88
CA ALA A 53 23.23 14.61 7.64
C ALA A 53 21.80 15.04 7.24
N GLN A 54 21.13 14.27 6.40
CA GLN A 54 19.71 14.52 6.06
C GLN A 54 18.80 14.36 7.28
N ARG A 55 19.10 13.40 8.16
CA ARG A 55 18.33 13.20 9.39
C ARG A 55 18.50 14.32 10.40
N ALA A 56 19.66 15.01 10.39
CA ALA A 56 19.99 16.07 11.35
C ALA A 56 19.06 17.28 11.30
N VAL A 57 18.24 17.44 10.25
CA VAL A 57 17.16 18.43 10.20
C VAL A 57 16.19 18.28 11.39
N GLY A 58 16.02 17.06 11.90
CA GLY A 58 15.21 16.78 13.09
C GLY A 58 15.99 16.61 14.40
N ALA A 59 17.24 17.08 14.49
CA ALA A 59 18.07 16.90 15.68
C ALA A 59 17.43 17.44 16.97
N ASN A 60 16.71 18.56 16.85
CA ASN A 60 16.02 19.23 17.96
C ASN A 60 14.50 19.01 17.96
N ASP A 61 13.98 18.24 17.00
CA ASP A 61 12.54 18.03 16.81
C ASP A 61 12.32 16.73 16.02
N PHE A 62 11.92 15.66 16.72
CA PHE A 62 11.81 14.33 16.11
C PHE A 62 10.80 14.29 14.96
N THR A 63 9.81 15.20 14.95
CA THR A 63 8.78 15.26 13.90
C THR A 63 9.34 15.66 12.54
N LYS A 64 10.54 16.24 12.52
CA LYS A 64 11.26 16.67 11.31
C LYS A 64 12.32 15.66 10.85
N ILE A 65 12.53 14.57 11.59
CA ILE A 65 13.41 13.49 11.12
C ILE A 65 12.72 12.81 9.93
N PRO A 66 13.36 12.71 8.76
CA PRO A 66 12.78 11.98 7.64
C PRO A 66 12.65 10.49 7.99
N HIS A 67 11.45 9.95 7.77
CA HIS A 67 11.11 8.57 8.12
C HIS A 67 11.58 7.59 7.05
N GLY A 68 12.38 6.61 7.45
CA GLY A 68 12.80 5.53 6.55
C GLY A 68 14.08 4.83 7.02
N VAL A 69 14.26 3.60 6.57
CA VAL A 69 15.39 2.71 6.92
C VAL A 69 15.90 1.94 5.70
N ASN A 70 17.08 1.32 5.83
CA ASN A 70 17.58 0.37 4.83
C ASN A 70 16.91 -1.01 4.99
N GLY A 71 17.17 -1.92 4.04
CA GLY A 71 16.63 -3.28 4.11
C GLY A 71 16.44 -3.99 2.77
N VAL A 72 16.58 -3.31 1.62
CA VAL A 72 16.35 -3.96 0.31
C VAL A 72 17.35 -5.09 0.04
N GLU A 73 18.61 -4.88 0.42
CA GLU A 73 19.70 -5.84 0.27
C GLU A 73 19.63 -6.93 1.36
N GLU A 74 19.30 -6.54 2.58
CA GLU A 74 19.36 -7.42 3.75
C GLU A 74 18.11 -8.29 3.93
N ARG A 75 16.98 -7.94 3.31
CA ARG A 75 15.67 -8.56 3.55
C ARG A 75 15.73 -10.09 3.51
N MET A 76 16.32 -10.66 2.46
CA MET A 76 16.37 -12.12 2.31
C MET A 76 17.28 -12.78 3.34
N LEU A 77 18.43 -12.17 3.64
CA LEU A 77 19.38 -12.67 4.64
C LEU A 77 18.75 -12.70 6.04
N VAL A 78 18.09 -11.60 6.43
CA VAL A 78 17.47 -11.46 7.75
C VAL A 78 16.29 -12.41 7.90
N ILE A 79 15.43 -12.56 6.89
CA ILE A 79 14.30 -13.50 6.95
C ILE A 79 14.80 -14.95 7.00
N TRP A 80 15.84 -15.29 6.24
CA TRP A 80 16.43 -16.63 6.29
C TRP A 80 17.00 -16.94 7.69
N GLU A 81 17.85 -16.05 8.22
CA GLU A 81 18.46 -16.22 9.54
C GLU A 81 17.41 -16.27 10.66
N LYS A 82 16.42 -15.36 10.64
CA LYS A 82 15.44 -15.26 11.74
C LYS A 82 14.24 -16.18 11.59
N GLY A 83 13.95 -16.68 10.39
CA GLY A 83 12.83 -17.57 10.10
C GLY A 83 13.25 -19.02 9.87
N VAL A 84 14.10 -19.26 8.87
CA VAL A 84 14.50 -20.62 8.49
C VAL A 84 15.48 -21.21 9.49
N MET A 85 16.55 -20.50 9.82
CA MET A 85 17.60 -21.01 10.70
C MET A 85 17.16 -21.16 12.16
N THR A 86 16.07 -20.51 12.55
CA THR A 86 15.44 -20.65 13.88
C THR A 86 14.36 -21.73 13.91
N GLY A 87 14.01 -22.34 12.77
CA GLY A 87 12.97 -23.37 12.66
C GLY A 87 11.53 -22.83 12.69
N LYS A 88 11.32 -21.51 12.60
CA LYS A 88 9.97 -20.91 12.55
C LYS A 88 9.27 -21.14 11.21
N MET A 89 10.03 -21.39 10.14
CA MET A 89 9.51 -21.76 8.83
C MET A 89 10.52 -22.60 8.06
N ASP A 90 10.06 -23.35 7.07
CA ASP A 90 10.94 -24.09 6.16
C ASP A 90 11.36 -23.24 4.94
N ALA A 91 12.23 -23.80 4.09
CA ALA A 91 12.68 -23.13 2.87
C ALA A 91 11.55 -22.86 1.87
N CYS A 92 10.54 -23.73 1.81
CA CYS A 92 9.38 -23.55 0.94
C CYS A 92 8.54 -22.34 1.35
N ARG A 93 8.30 -22.17 2.65
CA ARG A 93 7.62 -21.01 3.21
C ARG A 93 8.46 -19.74 3.04
N PHE A 94 9.79 -19.82 3.19
CA PHE A 94 10.69 -18.71 2.85
C PHE A 94 10.51 -18.24 1.41
N VAL A 95 10.50 -19.15 0.44
CA VAL A 95 10.22 -18.82 -0.98
C VAL A 95 8.85 -18.16 -1.13
N ALA A 96 7.83 -18.69 -0.44
CA ALA A 96 6.47 -18.17 -0.50
C ALA A 96 6.38 -16.71 -0.05
N VAL A 97 6.94 -16.37 1.12
CA VAL A 97 6.82 -15.05 1.75
C VAL A 97 7.78 -14.00 1.18
N THR A 98 8.80 -14.44 0.43
CA THR A 98 9.78 -13.54 -0.21
C THR A 98 9.53 -13.31 -1.70
N SER A 99 8.76 -14.18 -2.37
CA SER A 99 8.51 -14.09 -3.82
C SER A 99 7.11 -14.56 -4.26
N THR A 100 6.73 -15.83 -4.03
CA THR A 100 5.53 -16.43 -4.63
C THR A 100 4.24 -15.70 -4.25
N ASN A 101 4.06 -15.36 -2.97
CA ASN A 101 2.84 -14.70 -2.51
C ASN A 101 2.73 -13.27 -3.05
N ALA A 102 3.86 -12.55 -3.16
CA ALA A 102 3.88 -11.24 -3.81
C ALA A 102 3.49 -11.35 -5.29
N ALA A 103 4.04 -12.33 -6.01
CA ALA A 103 3.68 -12.54 -7.42
C ALA A 103 2.20 -12.88 -7.61
N LYS A 104 1.61 -13.69 -6.72
CA LYS A 104 0.16 -13.98 -6.74
C LYS A 104 -0.67 -12.73 -6.44
N LEU A 105 -0.32 -11.98 -5.39
CA LEU A 105 -1.01 -10.76 -4.98
C LEU A 105 -1.01 -9.70 -6.08
N PHE A 106 0.14 -9.47 -6.71
CA PHE A 106 0.32 -8.49 -7.78
C PHE A 106 0.00 -9.05 -9.19
N ASN A 107 -0.64 -10.22 -9.27
CA ASN A 107 -1.14 -10.81 -10.51
C ASN A 107 -0.08 -11.07 -11.60
N ILE A 108 1.11 -11.49 -11.19
CA ILE A 108 2.23 -11.83 -12.07
C ILE A 108 2.78 -13.24 -11.81
N TYR A 109 2.02 -14.08 -11.09
CA TYR A 109 2.30 -15.50 -10.94
C TYR A 109 1.69 -16.30 -12.11
N PRO A 110 2.38 -17.30 -12.68
CA PRO A 110 3.69 -17.81 -12.31
C PRO A 110 4.86 -17.15 -13.06
N LYS A 111 4.63 -16.07 -13.82
CA LYS A 111 5.69 -15.35 -14.55
C LYS A 111 6.86 -14.98 -13.63
N LYS A 112 6.58 -14.57 -12.39
CA LYS A 112 7.57 -14.43 -11.30
C LYS A 112 7.21 -15.31 -10.10
N GLY A 113 8.20 -15.54 -9.24
CA GLY A 113 8.02 -16.23 -7.95
C GLY A 113 7.82 -17.75 -8.06
N ARG A 114 8.23 -18.35 -9.19
CA ARG A 114 8.27 -19.81 -9.39
C ARG A 114 9.38 -20.19 -10.37
N ILE A 115 10.10 -21.25 -10.07
CA ILE A 115 11.02 -21.91 -11.02
C ILE A 115 10.21 -22.95 -11.79
N GLN A 116 9.84 -22.64 -13.02
CA GLN A 116 9.21 -23.57 -13.97
C GLN A 116 9.44 -23.09 -15.41
N ALA A 117 9.24 -23.98 -16.39
CA ALA A 117 9.25 -23.59 -17.79
C ALA A 117 8.20 -22.50 -18.07
N GLY A 118 8.59 -21.47 -18.82
CA GLY A 118 7.76 -20.31 -19.16
C GLY A 118 7.75 -19.17 -18.14
N SER A 119 8.36 -19.32 -16.96
CA SER A 119 8.58 -18.22 -16.02
C SER A 119 9.81 -17.37 -16.40
N ASP A 120 9.85 -16.12 -15.95
CA ASP A 120 11.01 -15.25 -16.11
C ASP A 120 12.22 -15.87 -15.39
N ALA A 121 13.40 -15.79 -16.00
CA ALA A 121 14.66 -16.27 -15.43
C ALA A 121 15.23 -15.29 -14.38
N ASP A 122 14.45 -15.05 -13.33
CA ASP A 122 14.84 -14.32 -12.12
C ASP A 122 15.10 -15.34 -11.00
N ILE A 123 16.35 -15.76 -10.86
CA ILE A 123 16.76 -16.93 -10.07
C ILE A 123 17.90 -16.53 -9.14
N VAL A 124 17.84 -16.99 -7.89
CA VAL A 124 18.92 -16.84 -6.92
C VAL A 124 19.49 -18.21 -6.61
N ILE A 125 20.80 -18.38 -6.81
CA ILE A 125 21.53 -19.54 -6.28
C ILE A 125 21.91 -19.19 -4.85
N TRP A 126 21.26 -19.86 -3.91
CA TRP A 126 21.36 -19.57 -2.48
C TRP A 126 22.25 -20.60 -1.78
N ASP A 127 23.30 -20.14 -1.11
CA ASP A 127 24.09 -20.97 -0.21
C ASP A 127 23.52 -20.84 1.21
N PRO A 128 22.88 -21.88 1.77
CA PRO A 128 22.27 -21.84 3.10
C PRO A 128 23.30 -21.81 4.25
N LYS A 129 24.58 -22.09 3.98
CA LYS A 129 25.66 -22.18 4.97
C LYS A 129 26.59 -20.96 4.96
N LYS A 130 26.51 -20.11 3.93
CA LYS A 130 27.28 -18.86 3.84
C LYS A 130 27.07 -18.02 5.10
N LEU A 131 28.15 -17.70 5.80
CA LEU A 131 28.14 -16.83 6.97
C LEU A 131 28.54 -15.42 6.56
N THR A 132 27.70 -14.44 6.89
CA THR A 132 27.95 -13.02 6.59
C THR A 132 27.70 -12.19 7.83
N THR A 133 28.55 -11.20 8.09
CA THR A 133 28.27 -10.15 9.08
C THR A 133 27.78 -8.94 8.32
N ILE A 134 26.54 -8.52 8.55
CA ILE A 134 25.97 -7.34 7.91
C ILE A 134 26.71 -6.10 8.42
N SER A 135 27.20 -5.28 7.49
CA SER A 135 27.85 -4.01 7.82
C SER A 135 27.61 -2.98 6.73
N LYS A 136 27.48 -1.72 7.13
CA LYS A 136 27.47 -0.57 6.21
C LYS A 136 28.76 -0.43 5.40
N LYS A 137 29.87 -1.03 5.87
CA LYS A 137 31.15 -0.97 5.13
C LYS A 137 31.16 -1.83 3.88
N SER A 138 30.29 -2.82 3.81
CA SER A 138 30.27 -3.85 2.76
C SER A 138 28.95 -3.94 2.01
N HIS A 139 27.91 -3.19 2.40
CA HIS A 139 26.66 -3.16 1.66
C HIS A 139 26.78 -2.37 0.35
N ASN A 140 25.85 -2.59 -0.57
CA ASN A 140 25.77 -1.91 -1.86
C ASN A 140 24.85 -0.68 -1.82
N SER A 141 24.22 -0.40 -0.68
CA SER A 141 23.38 0.77 -0.45
C SER A 141 24.21 2.06 -0.37
N SER A 142 23.61 3.20 -0.77
CA SER A 142 24.21 4.54 -0.59
C SER A 142 24.02 5.10 0.82
N ALA A 143 23.29 4.40 1.69
CA ALA A 143 23.05 4.81 3.07
C ALA A 143 24.35 4.75 3.90
N ASP A 144 24.59 5.73 4.76
CA ASP A 144 25.75 5.79 5.66
C ASP A 144 25.55 5.04 7.00
N PHE A 145 24.47 4.26 7.09
CA PHE A 145 24.03 3.47 8.24
C PHE A 145 23.35 2.17 7.79
N ASN A 146 23.42 1.13 8.64
CA ASN A 146 22.68 -0.11 8.47
C ASN A 146 21.96 -0.48 9.77
N ILE A 147 20.63 -0.62 9.76
CA ILE A 147 19.86 -0.98 10.97
C ILE A 147 20.14 -2.41 11.46
N PHE A 148 20.80 -3.23 10.65
CA PHE A 148 21.22 -4.59 10.98
C PHE A 148 22.74 -4.70 11.24
N GLU A 149 23.43 -3.57 11.48
CA GLU A 149 24.88 -3.52 11.69
C GLU A 149 25.36 -4.57 12.72
N GLY A 150 26.36 -5.36 12.34
CA GLY A 150 26.97 -6.39 13.18
C GLY A 150 26.17 -7.69 13.28
N MET A 151 24.99 -7.79 12.66
CA MET A 151 24.22 -9.03 12.67
C MET A 151 24.93 -10.11 11.86
N GLN A 152 25.27 -11.21 12.51
CA GLN A 152 25.71 -12.43 11.84
C GLN A 152 24.49 -13.17 11.29
N VAL A 153 24.52 -13.48 10.01
CA VAL A 153 23.46 -14.17 9.28
C VAL A 153 24.04 -15.35 8.52
N ARG A 154 23.32 -16.47 8.55
CA ARG A 154 23.58 -17.63 7.69
C ARG A 154 22.65 -17.56 6.49
N GLY A 155 23.07 -18.15 5.38
CA GLY A 155 22.30 -18.11 4.14
C GLY A 155 22.59 -16.84 3.35
N GLY A 156 22.85 -16.98 2.06
CA GLY A 156 22.98 -15.81 1.19
C GLY A 156 23.07 -16.13 -0.30
N PRO A 157 22.92 -15.11 -1.16
CA PRO A 157 23.10 -15.30 -2.59
C PRO A 157 24.58 -15.58 -2.89
N GLN A 158 24.81 -16.66 -3.63
CA GLN A 158 26.08 -16.94 -4.30
C GLN A 158 26.04 -16.36 -5.71
N TYR A 159 24.93 -16.58 -6.43
CA TYR A 159 24.66 -16.00 -7.73
C TYR A 159 23.25 -15.41 -7.78
N VAL A 160 23.09 -14.33 -8.53
CA VAL A 160 21.77 -13.77 -8.87
C VAL A 160 21.68 -13.67 -10.38
N ILE A 161 20.61 -14.22 -10.92
CA ILE A 161 20.24 -14.18 -12.32
C ILE A 161 18.98 -13.33 -12.43
N SER A 162 18.99 -12.33 -13.29
CA SER A 162 17.86 -11.44 -13.53
C SER A 162 17.63 -11.35 -15.04
N GLY A 163 16.41 -11.65 -15.49
CA GLY A 163 16.08 -11.69 -16.92
C GLY A 163 16.96 -12.63 -17.74
N GLY A 164 17.48 -13.70 -17.13
CA GLY A 164 18.37 -14.66 -17.79
C GLY A 164 19.85 -14.26 -17.84
N HIS A 165 20.24 -13.14 -17.22
CA HIS A 165 21.63 -12.69 -17.15
C HIS A 165 22.17 -12.81 -15.72
N VAL A 166 23.39 -13.31 -15.56
CA VAL A 166 24.08 -13.33 -14.26
C VAL A 166 24.45 -11.90 -13.89
N VAL A 167 23.79 -11.35 -12.87
CA VAL A 167 23.94 -9.96 -12.41
C VAL A 167 24.73 -9.84 -11.11
N LEU A 168 24.80 -10.92 -10.32
CA LEU A 168 25.68 -11.03 -9.16
C LEU A 168 26.42 -12.35 -9.25
N ASP A 169 27.74 -12.28 -9.06
CA ASP A 169 28.65 -13.42 -9.14
C ASP A 169 29.67 -13.30 -8.00
N GLU A 170 29.54 -14.17 -6.98
CA GLU A 170 30.43 -14.23 -5.82
C GLU A 170 30.69 -12.86 -5.13
N GLY A 171 29.64 -12.04 -5.05
CA GLY A 171 29.68 -10.71 -4.44
C GLY A 171 30.08 -9.57 -5.39
N GLN A 172 30.43 -9.88 -6.64
CA GLN A 172 30.68 -8.89 -7.69
C GLN A 172 29.39 -8.59 -8.46
N LEU A 173 28.97 -7.33 -8.44
CA LEU A 173 27.80 -6.86 -9.17
C LEU A 173 28.17 -6.56 -10.64
N LYS A 174 27.45 -7.19 -11.58
CA LYS A 174 27.68 -7.10 -13.03
C LYS A 174 26.40 -6.63 -13.71
N VAL A 175 26.10 -5.34 -13.62
CA VAL A 175 24.85 -4.77 -14.15
C VAL A 175 25.09 -3.50 -14.95
N SER A 176 24.25 -3.29 -15.95
CA SER A 176 24.13 -2.01 -16.65
C SER A 176 22.83 -1.32 -16.24
N GLN A 177 22.91 -0.01 -15.98
CA GLN A 177 21.74 0.81 -15.68
C GLN A 177 20.70 0.69 -16.81
N GLY A 178 19.42 0.52 -16.45
CA GLY A 178 18.31 0.39 -17.41
C GLY A 178 18.05 -1.03 -17.93
N SER A 179 18.79 -2.04 -17.45
CA SER A 179 18.54 -3.46 -17.80
C SER A 179 17.21 -4.01 -17.27
N GLY A 180 16.71 -3.46 -16.16
CA GLY A 180 15.40 -3.80 -15.60
C GLY A 180 14.25 -3.32 -16.49
N ARG A 181 13.10 -4.00 -16.41
CA ARG A 181 11.90 -3.69 -17.20
C ARG A 181 10.70 -3.48 -16.31
N PHE A 182 9.83 -2.54 -16.70
CA PHE A 182 8.52 -2.39 -16.08
C PHE A 182 7.68 -3.66 -16.33
N VAL A 183 6.96 -4.11 -15.31
CA VAL A 183 6.03 -5.23 -15.39
C VAL A 183 4.64 -4.69 -15.07
N ALA A 184 3.76 -4.66 -16.07
CA ALA A 184 2.37 -4.28 -15.87
C ALA A 184 1.69 -5.28 -14.94
N LEU A 185 0.85 -4.78 -14.02
CA LEU A 185 0.10 -5.57 -13.06
C LEU A 185 -1.38 -5.57 -13.47
N PRO A 186 -1.90 -6.67 -14.05
CA PRO A 186 -3.30 -6.73 -14.44
C PRO A 186 -4.21 -6.67 -13.20
N PRO A 187 -5.37 -5.98 -13.27
CA PRO A 187 -6.31 -5.92 -12.17
C PRO A 187 -6.94 -7.29 -11.89
N PHE A 188 -7.67 -7.40 -10.78
CA PHE A 188 -8.47 -8.57 -10.42
C PHE A 188 -7.67 -9.88 -10.35
N SER A 189 -6.56 -9.89 -9.61
CA SER A 189 -5.82 -11.13 -9.33
C SER A 189 -6.78 -12.23 -8.85
N PRO A 190 -6.84 -13.41 -9.50
CA PRO A 190 -7.68 -14.51 -9.02
C PRO A 190 -7.34 -14.91 -7.59
N HIS A 191 -6.06 -14.80 -7.19
CA HIS A 191 -5.63 -15.10 -5.82
C HIS A 191 -6.34 -14.23 -4.77
N THR A 192 -6.62 -12.98 -5.10
CA THR A 192 -7.21 -12.00 -4.18
C THR A 192 -8.73 -11.88 -4.36
N PHE A 193 -9.21 -11.95 -5.59
CA PHE A 193 -10.59 -11.60 -5.95
C PHE A 193 -11.52 -12.80 -6.15
N SER A 194 -11.02 -14.03 -6.35
CA SER A 194 -11.90 -15.18 -6.58
C SER A 194 -12.90 -15.41 -5.44
N SER A 195 -12.45 -15.33 -4.18
CA SER A 195 -13.34 -15.47 -3.02
C SER A 195 -14.31 -14.29 -2.86
N LEU A 196 -13.90 -13.09 -3.24
CA LEU A 196 -14.76 -11.91 -3.23
C LEU A 196 -15.93 -12.08 -4.20
N PHE A 197 -15.68 -12.56 -5.42
CA PHE A 197 -16.73 -12.79 -6.41
C PHE A 197 -17.72 -13.90 -6.00
N GLU A 198 -17.25 -14.93 -5.29
CA GLU A 198 -18.14 -15.94 -4.70
C GLU A 198 -18.94 -15.37 -3.52
N ARG A 199 -18.31 -14.54 -2.68
CA ARG A 199 -18.98 -13.86 -1.56
C ARG A 199 -20.07 -12.91 -2.05
N GLU A 200 -19.81 -12.16 -3.11
CA GLU A 200 -20.79 -11.22 -3.69
C GLU A 200 -21.99 -11.97 -4.27
N ARG A 201 -21.76 -13.10 -4.96
CA ARG A 201 -22.83 -13.97 -5.45
C ARG A 201 -23.67 -14.59 -4.34
N SER A 202 -23.04 -14.98 -3.23
CA SER A 202 -23.72 -15.63 -2.09
C SER A 202 -24.36 -14.66 -1.11
N SER A 203 -23.84 -13.43 -0.98
CA SER A 203 -24.30 -12.42 -0.02
C SER A 203 -25.42 -11.54 -0.58
N GLN A 204 -26.26 -12.06 -1.49
CA GLN A 204 -27.40 -11.32 -1.99
C GLN A 204 -28.36 -11.02 -0.86
N HIS A 205 -28.61 -9.75 -0.61
CA HIS A 205 -29.56 -9.31 0.40
C HIS A 205 -30.96 -9.81 0.03
N LEU A 206 -31.52 -10.68 0.87
CA LEU A 206 -32.87 -11.16 0.69
C LEU A 206 -33.84 -10.13 1.27
N LYS A 207 -34.62 -9.49 0.39
CA LYS A 207 -35.77 -8.69 0.83
C LYS A 207 -36.77 -9.60 1.50
N VAL A 208 -37.20 -9.26 2.72
CA VAL A 208 -38.38 -9.87 3.31
C VAL A 208 -39.60 -9.30 2.60
N ASN A 209 -40.30 -10.14 1.84
CA ASN A 209 -41.57 -9.79 1.23
C ASN A 209 -42.62 -9.68 2.33
N ARG A 210 -43.15 -8.47 2.52
CA ARG A 210 -44.26 -8.17 3.41
C ARG A 210 -45.39 -7.59 2.58
N ASP A 211 -46.61 -7.85 3.00
CA ASP A 211 -47.75 -7.08 2.54
C ASP A 211 -47.53 -5.60 2.88
N GLY A 212 -48.15 -4.71 2.12
CA GLY A 212 -48.17 -3.29 2.48
C GLY A 212 -48.86 -3.11 3.83
N TYR A 213 -48.31 -2.26 4.69
CA TYR A 213 -48.99 -1.91 5.93
C TYR A 213 -50.26 -1.09 5.60
N ASP A 214 -51.42 -1.65 5.92
CA ASP A 214 -52.76 -1.08 5.70
C ASP A 214 -53.44 -0.61 7.00
N GLY A 215 -52.77 -0.78 8.14
CA GLY A 215 -53.23 -0.32 9.44
C GLY A 215 -53.17 1.21 9.61
N PRO A 216 -53.76 1.74 10.69
CA PRO A 216 -53.71 3.17 10.99
C PRO A 216 -52.26 3.63 11.19
N VAL A 217 -51.94 4.80 10.63
CA VAL A 217 -50.65 5.46 10.83
C VAL A 217 -50.92 6.70 11.67
N GLU A 218 -50.33 6.75 12.86
CA GLU A 218 -50.43 7.92 13.73
C GLU A 218 -49.25 8.86 13.50
N ASP A 219 -49.49 10.17 13.60
CA ASP A 219 -48.44 11.17 13.58
C ASP A 219 -47.66 11.11 14.90
N VAL A 220 -46.51 10.43 14.89
CA VAL A 220 -45.61 10.37 16.06
C VAL A 220 -44.62 11.53 16.00
N MET A 221 -44.60 12.37 17.05
CA MET A 221 -43.52 13.33 17.26
C MET A 221 -42.26 12.59 17.74
N VAL A 222 -41.26 12.47 16.87
CA VAL A 222 -39.96 11.89 17.25
C VAL A 222 -39.10 12.99 17.87
N ASN A 223 -38.82 12.88 19.17
CA ASN A 223 -37.92 13.81 19.85
C ASN A 223 -36.46 13.52 19.46
N GLY A 224 -35.99 14.20 18.42
CA GLY A 224 -34.61 14.10 17.95
C GLY A 224 -34.23 15.18 16.93
N GLY A 225 -34.02 16.41 17.40
CA GLY A 225 -33.25 17.45 16.70
C GLY A 225 -34.04 18.44 15.85
N ASP A 226 -34.03 19.70 16.30
CA ASP A 226 -34.35 20.95 15.60
C ASP A 226 -35.69 21.02 14.83
N GLY A 227 -36.77 21.15 15.59
CA GLY A 227 -38.07 21.58 15.08
C GLY A 227 -38.99 20.42 14.73
N SER A 228 -40.14 20.38 15.39
CA SER A 228 -41.22 19.42 15.15
C SER A 228 -41.76 19.55 13.73
N THR A 229 -41.20 18.78 12.79
CA THR A 229 -41.75 18.63 11.44
C THR A 229 -42.48 17.29 11.40
N PRO A 230 -43.80 17.25 11.15
CA PRO A 230 -44.52 15.97 11.05
C PRO A 230 -44.00 15.18 9.84
N LEU A 231 -43.54 13.95 10.07
CA LEU A 231 -43.19 13.01 9.00
C LEU A 231 -44.48 12.49 8.37
N LYS A 232 -44.97 13.17 7.34
CA LYS A 232 -46.10 12.69 6.54
C LYS A 232 -45.67 11.44 5.76
N ASN A 233 -46.49 10.40 5.85
CA ASN A 233 -46.32 9.16 5.10
C ASN A 233 -46.60 9.42 3.61
N HIS A 234 -45.57 9.79 2.85
CA HIS A 234 -45.69 9.78 1.40
C HIS A 234 -45.74 8.32 0.94
N SER A 235 -46.88 7.93 0.40
CA SER A 235 -47.05 6.67 -0.32
C SER A 235 -45.89 6.46 -1.31
N THR A 236 -45.41 5.22 -1.38
CA THR A 236 -44.39 4.76 -2.32
C THR A 236 -44.66 5.36 -3.71
N PRO A 237 -43.71 6.05 -4.36
CA PRO A 237 -43.96 6.59 -5.68
C PRO A 237 -44.22 5.42 -6.62
N GLN A 238 -45.43 5.35 -7.19
CA GLN A 238 -45.62 4.57 -8.40
C GLN A 238 -44.68 5.16 -9.44
N ARG A 239 -43.94 4.29 -10.14
CA ARG A 239 -43.11 4.66 -11.29
C ARG A 239 -44.01 4.98 -12.48
N GLY A 240 -44.80 6.03 -12.35
CA GLY A 240 -45.53 6.70 -13.42
C GLY A 240 -44.78 7.97 -13.79
N GLN A 241 -44.61 8.18 -15.08
CA GLN A 241 -44.02 9.39 -15.66
C GLN A 241 -44.82 10.62 -15.22
N GLU A 242 -44.37 11.36 -14.21
CA GLU A 242 -44.62 12.80 -14.03
C GLU A 242 -43.83 13.27 -12.80
N SER A 243 -42.76 14.03 -13.03
CA SER A 243 -41.92 14.62 -11.99
C SER A 243 -42.57 15.88 -11.41
N PRO A 244 -42.87 15.95 -10.09
CA PRO A 244 -43.58 17.07 -9.49
C PRO A 244 -42.67 18.23 -9.03
N PHE A 245 -41.45 18.38 -9.56
CA PHE A 245 -40.49 19.35 -9.06
C PHE A 245 -40.14 20.42 -10.10
N SER A 246 -40.51 21.66 -9.79
CA SER A 246 -39.97 22.87 -10.42
C SER A 246 -38.48 23.00 -10.04
N PRO A 247 -37.57 23.40 -10.96
CA PRO A 247 -36.12 23.50 -10.70
C PRO A 247 -35.69 24.55 -9.66
N SER A 248 -36.62 25.30 -9.06
CA SER A 248 -36.31 26.50 -8.27
C SER A 248 -36.14 26.28 -6.76
N GLU A 249 -36.36 25.07 -6.22
CA GLU A 249 -36.46 24.87 -4.76
C GLU A 249 -35.25 24.20 -4.10
N PHE A 250 -34.09 24.09 -4.77
CA PHE A 250 -32.96 23.32 -4.24
C PHE A 250 -31.81 24.13 -3.65
N HIS A 251 -32.02 25.33 -3.09
CA HIS A 251 -31.00 26.04 -2.28
C HIS A 251 -31.66 27.00 -1.26
N THR A 252 -31.88 26.58 -0.01
CA THR A 252 -32.48 27.43 1.04
C THR A 252 -31.49 28.04 2.02
N ARG A 253 -30.17 28.01 1.76
CA ARG A 253 -29.21 28.81 2.54
C ARG A 253 -28.52 29.83 1.66
N GLY A 254 -28.72 31.10 2.00
CA GLY A 254 -28.10 32.23 1.31
C GLY A 254 -26.57 32.18 1.38
N PRO A 255 -25.88 32.91 0.49
CA PRO A 255 -24.42 32.98 0.46
C PRO A 255 -23.85 33.39 1.82
N THR A 256 -22.60 33.00 2.09
CA THR A 256 -21.90 33.49 3.28
C THR A 256 -21.81 35.01 3.24
N ARG A 257 -21.59 35.66 4.39
CA ARG A 257 -21.45 37.13 4.48
C ARG A 257 -20.40 37.74 3.53
N SER A 258 -19.48 36.93 2.99
CA SER A 258 -18.47 37.33 2.01
C SER A 258 -18.89 37.13 0.54
N GLY A 259 -20.12 36.68 0.27
CA GLY A 259 -20.66 36.53 -1.08
C GLY A 259 -20.14 35.30 -1.84
N VAL A 260 -19.47 34.37 -1.15
CA VAL A 260 -18.87 33.17 -1.77
C VAL A 260 -19.71 31.93 -1.47
N ARG A 261 -19.68 30.95 -2.39
CA ARG A 261 -20.35 29.66 -2.25
C ARG A 261 -19.86 28.90 -1.01
N ASN A 262 -20.79 28.33 -0.24
CA ASN A 262 -20.48 27.55 0.94
C ASN A 262 -19.86 26.20 0.53
N GLN A 263 -18.63 25.92 0.97
CA GLN A 263 -17.92 24.68 0.60
C GLN A 263 -18.41 23.43 1.34
N GLN A 264 -19.32 23.59 2.31
CA GLN A 264 -19.99 22.44 2.95
C GLN A 264 -21.25 21.99 2.18
N ASP A 265 -21.65 22.70 1.12
CA ASP A 265 -22.71 22.24 0.23
C ASP A 265 -22.15 21.21 -0.75
N SER A 266 -22.57 19.96 -0.62
CA SER A 266 -22.20 18.88 -1.55
C SER A 266 -22.87 19.09 -2.91
N SER A 267 -22.10 19.00 -3.99
CA SER A 267 -22.59 19.08 -5.39
C SER A 267 -22.87 17.69 -6.00
N PHE A 268 -22.94 16.65 -5.19
CA PHE A 268 -23.05 15.27 -5.67
C PHE A 268 -24.51 14.78 -5.60
N SER A 269 -25.09 14.43 -6.76
CA SER A 269 -26.37 13.70 -6.88
C SER A 269 -26.13 12.36 -7.57
N LEU A 270 -26.73 11.28 -7.07
CA LEU A 270 -26.71 9.95 -7.69
C LEU A 270 -27.77 9.77 -8.79
N SER A 271 -28.58 10.80 -9.07
CA SER A 271 -29.58 10.78 -10.14
C SER A 271 -29.87 12.19 -10.65
N GLY A 272 -29.45 12.49 -11.89
CA GLY A 272 -29.86 13.69 -12.65
C GLY A 272 -28.76 14.72 -12.90
N ALA A 273 -28.96 15.51 -13.96
CA ALA A 273 -28.02 16.46 -14.57
C ALA A 273 -27.34 17.41 -13.57
N GLN A 274 -26.04 17.64 -13.77
CA GLN A 274 -25.23 18.56 -12.98
C GLN A 274 -25.37 20.00 -13.47
N ILE A 275 -25.15 20.95 -12.58
CA ILE A 275 -25.42 22.38 -12.82
C ILE A 275 -24.53 22.97 -13.93
N ASP A 276 -23.44 22.28 -14.27
CA ASP A 276 -22.47 22.63 -15.30
C ASP A 276 -22.59 21.80 -16.58
N ASP A 277 -23.57 20.90 -16.70
CA ASP A 277 -23.81 20.10 -17.92
C ASP A 277 -24.12 20.97 -19.14
N SER A 278 -24.59 22.20 -18.93
CA SER A 278 -24.85 23.20 -19.99
C SER A 278 -23.66 24.09 -20.31
N GLN A 279 -22.56 24.02 -19.54
CA GLN A 279 -21.33 24.72 -19.85
C GLN A 279 -20.48 23.84 -20.77
N GLY A 280 -20.29 24.30 -22.01
CA GLY A 280 -19.47 23.60 -22.99
C GLY A 280 -18.13 23.17 -22.39
N THR A 281 -17.71 21.94 -22.68
CA THR A 281 -16.45 21.36 -22.24
C THR A 281 -15.32 22.36 -22.39
N ARG A 282 -14.74 22.82 -21.26
CA ARG A 282 -13.53 23.61 -21.30
C ARG A 282 -12.47 22.78 -22.02
N SER A 283 -11.85 23.34 -23.05
CA SER A 283 -10.67 22.79 -23.70
C SER A 283 -9.54 22.73 -22.67
N GLY A 284 -9.44 21.62 -21.94
CA GLY A 284 -8.33 21.36 -21.04
C GLY A 284 -7.07 21.17 -21.89
N ILE A 285 -6.09 22.05 -21.70
CA ILE A 285 -4.75 21.85 -22.24
C ILE A 285 -4.21 20.57 -21.61
N ARG A 286 -4.12 19.50 -22.40
CA ARG A 286 -3.47 18.26 -22.01
C ARG A 286 -1.97 18.52 -21.99
N VAL A 287 -1.46 19.00 -20.86
CA VAL A 287 -0.02 19.17 -20.64
C VAL A 287 0.59 17.78 -20.56
N HIS A 288 1.22 17.34 -21.65
CA HIS A 288 1.75 15.99 -21.78
C HIS A 288 3.17 15.82 -21.20
N ASN A 289 3.74 16.85 -20.55
CA ASN A 289 5.07 16.80 -19.92
C ASN A 289 5.09 17.56 -18.57
N PRO A 290 5.76 17.05 -17.53
CA PRO A 290 5.97 17.78 -16.28
C PRO A 290 6.89 19.01 -16.50
N PRO A 291 6.82 20.04 -15.63
CA PRO A 291 7.64 21.23 -15.74
C PRO A 291 9.10 20.91 -15.35
N GLY A 292 9.92 20.65 -16.36
CA GLY A 292 11.36 20.40 -16.25
C GLY A 292 11.93 20.22 -17.65
N GLY A 293 12.80 21.12 -18.07
CA GLY A 293 13.17 21.37 -19.46
C GLY A 293 13.70 20.17 -20.26
N ARG A 294 13.44 20.22 -21.57
CA ARG A 294 14.17 19.46 -22.58
C ARG A 294 15.56 20.07 -22.75
N SER A 295 16.63 19.31 -22.48
CA SER A 295 17.96 19.63 -22.98
C SER A 295 18.07 19.16 -24.43
N SER A 296 17.99 20.10 -25.38
CA SER A 296 18.50 19.90 -26.74
C SER A 296 20.02 20.04 -26.70
N GLY A 297 20.73 18.93 -26.93
CA GLY A 297 22.16 18.91 -27.17
C GLY A 297 22.45 17.96 -28.31
N ILE A 298 22.54 18.52 -29.51
CA ILE A 298 23.20 17.91 -30.66
C ILE A 298 24.69 17.96 -30.34
N TRP A 299 25.36 16.79 -30.33
CA TRP A 299 26.74 16.45 -30.75
C TRP A 299 27.04 15.05 -30.23
#